data_AF-A0A956VJV3-F1
#
_entry.id   AF-A0A956VJV3-F1
#
_cell.length_a   1.000
_cell.length_b   1.000
_cell.length_c   1.000
_cell.angle_alpha   90.00
_cell.angle_beta   90.00
_cell.angle_gamma   90.00
#
_symmetry.space_group_name_H-M   'P 1'
#
loop_
_entity.id
_entity.type
_entity.pdbx_description
1 polymer ?
#
loop_
_entity_poly.entity_id
_entity_poly.type
_entity_poly.pdbx_seq_one_letter_code
_entity_poly.pdbx_strand_id
1 'polypeptide(L)' 'FGRTRFSEFLASLEGLSPNLLSQRLKQLEEEGIVERHLYSEHPPRMEYRLTPTGEALRPTLEALANWGNTFRPR' A
#
# COMPACT_ATOMS: atom_id res chain seq x y z
N PHE A 1 -12.59 -3.42 0.34
CA PHE A 1 -11.55 -4.36 0.78
C PHE A 1 -10.31 -4.15 -0.07
N GLY A 2 -9.17 -3.86 0.57
CA GLY A 2 -7.87 -3.68 -0.09
C GLY A 2 -6.91 -4.81 0.26
N ARG A 3 -5.77 -4.87 -0.43
CA ARG A 3 -4.68 -5.78 -0.08
C ARG A 3 -4.00 -5.28 1.19
N THR A 4 -3.70 -6.16 2.12
CA THR A 4 -3.07 -5.79 3.40
C THR A 4 -1.78 -6.58 3.66
N ARG A 5 -1.55 -7.70 2.95
CA ARG A 5 -0.37 -8.55 3.19
C ARG A 5 0.71 -8.31 2.14
N PHE A 6 1.97 -8.44 2.54
CA PHE A 6 3.13 -8.30 1.64
C PHE A 6 3.01 -9.19 0.40
N SER A 7 2.62 -10.45 0.57
CA SER A 7 2.45 -11.38 -0.54
C SER A 7 1.33 -10.98 -1.49
N GLU A 8 0.25 -10.37 -0.99
CA GLU A 8 -0.84 -9.85 -1.83
C GLU A 8 -0.37 -8.65 -2.65
N PHE A 9 0.39 -7.73 -2.03
CA PHE A 9 0.98 -6.59 -2.74
C PHE A 9 1.93 -7.08 -3.84
N LEU A 10 2.86 -7.98 -3.50
CA LEU A 10 3.83 -8.52 -4.44
C LEU A 10 3.16 -9.25 -5.62
N ALA A 11 2.15 -10.08 -5.33
CA ALA A 11 1.39 -10.79 -6.37
C ALA A 11 0.63 -9.85 -7.31
N SER A 12 0.44 -8.59 -6.91
CA SER A 12 -0.37 -7.64 -7.67
C SER A 12 0.39 -6.57 -8.43
N LEU A 13 1.67 -6.38 -8.09
CA LEU A 13 2.53 -5.39 -8.70
C LEU A 13 3.52 -6.15 -9.58
N GLU A 14 3.04 -6.55 -10.76
CA GLU A 14 3.84 -7.31 -11.72
C GLU A 14 5.14 -6.54 -12.07
N GLY A 15 6.27 -7.25 -12.02
CA GLY A 15 7.59 -6.66 -12.27
C GLY A 15 8.22 -5.91 -11.08
N LEU A 16 7.51 -5.74 -9.96
CA LEU A 16 8.09 -5.11 -8.76
C LEU A 16 8.92 -6.13 -7.97
N SER A 17 10.19 -5.80 -7.70
CA SER A 17 11.03 -6.68 -6.89
C SER A 17 10.59 -6.67 -5.41
N PRO A 18 10.73 -7.81 -4.69
CA PRO A 18 10.41 -7.89 -3.26
C PRO A 18 11.19 -6.87 -2.42
N ASN A 19 12.45 -6.62 -2.77
CA ASN A 19 13.31 -5.65 -2.07
C ASN A 19 12.77 -4.22 -2.21
N LEU A 20 12.37 -3.84 -3.43
CA LEU A 20 11.80 -2.51 -3.65
C LEU A 20 10.45 -2.36 -2.94
N LEU A 21 9.58 -3.38 -2.98
CA LEU A 21 8.32 -3.37 -2.24
C LEU A 21 8.55 -3.18 -0.73
N SER A 22 9.49 -3.94 -0.16
CA SER A 22 9.87 -3.83 1.26
C SER A 22 10.36 -2.41 1.59
N GLN A 23 11.23 -1.84 0.76
CA GLN A 23 11.71 -0.47 0.92
C GLN A 23 10.57 0.56 0.88
N ARG A 24 9.62 0.42 -0.07
CA ARG A 24 8.49 1.35 -0.19
C ARG A 24 7.53 1.25 0.99
N LEU A 25 7.21 0.03 1.45
CA LEU A 25 6.35 -0.15 2.62
C LEU A 25 7.00 0.41 3.89
N LYS A 26 8.30 0.19 4.07
CA LYS A 26 9.06 0.78 5.18
C LYS A 26 9.03 2.31 5.13
N GLN A 27 9.23 2.90 3.96
CA GLN A 27 9.14 4.35 3.80
C GLN A 27 7.74 4.89 4.16
N LEU A 28 6.68 4.23 3.67
CA LEU A 28 5.32 4.64 4.01
C LEU A 28 5.00 4.47 5.50
N GLU A 29 5.62 3.51 6.18
CA GLU A 29 5.51 3.32 7.63
C GLU A 29 6.23 4.43 8.40
N GLU A 30 7.45 4.79 7.97
CA GLU A 30 8.24 5.90 8.54
C GLU A 30 7.53 7.26 8.38
N GLU A 31 6.86 7.49 7.25
CA GLU A 31 6.05 8.68 6.99
C GLU A 31 4.66 8.63 7.67
N GLY A 32 4.35 7.55 8.40
CA GLY A 32 3.10 7.39 9.14
C GLY A 32 1.87 7.26 8.24
N ILE A 33 2.03 6.80 7.00
CA ILE A 33 0.94 6.56 6.04
C ILE A 33 0.36 5.15 6.19
N VAL A 34 1.22 4.18 6.48
CA VAL A 34 0.81 2.81 6.82
C VAL A 34 1.35 2.41 8.18
N GLU A 35 0.72 1.43 8.81
CA GLU A 35 1.21 0.82 10.03
C GLU A 35 1.15 -0.71 9.94
N ARG A 36 2.09 -1.38 10.60
CA ARG A 36 2.04 -2.84 10.76
C ARG A 36 1.12 -3.22 11.91
N HIS A 37 0.11 -4.01 11.60
CA HIS A 37 -0.89 -4.49 12.54
C HIS A 37 -0.83 -6.01 12.69
N LEU A 38 -0.79 -6.51 13.92
CA LEU A 38 -0.87 -7.94 14.22
C LEU A 38 -2.32 -8.39 14.09
N TYR A 39 -2.63 -9.30 13.17
CA TYR A 39 -4.00 -9.79 12.95
C TYR A 39 -4.21 -11.23 13.41
N SER A 40 -3.14 -11.96 13.72
CA SER A 40 -3.17 -13.30 14.29
C SER A 40 -2.01 -13.43 15.24
N GLU A 41 -2.24 -13.86 16.48
CA GLU A 41 -1.18 -14.14 17.45
C GLU A 41 -0.63 -15.58 17.29
N HIS A 42 -1.42 -16.50 16.71
CA HIS A 42 -1.11 -17.93 16.66
C HIS A 42 -1.39 -18.55 15.26
N PRO A 43 -0.39 -18.65 14.36
CA PRO A 43 0.94 -18.06 14.46
C PRO A 43 0.90 -16.53 14.34
N PRO A 44 1.95 -15.80 14.77
CA PRO A 44 2.06 -14.36 14.57
C PRO A 44 1.99 -13.98 13.10
N ARG A 45 0.99 -13.21 12.70
CA ARG A 45 0.87 -12.69 11.33
C ARG A 45 0.57 -11.20 11.35
N MET A 46 1.34 -10.49 10.53
CA MET A 46 1.22 -9.05 10.37
C MET A 46 0.56 -8.71 9.05
N GLU A 47 -0.16 -7.61 9.04
CA GLU A 47 -0.66 -6.94 7.86
C GLU A 47 -0.33 -5.45 7.92
N TYR A 48 -0.44 -4.77 6.79
CA TYR A 48 -0.30 -3.33 6.67
C TYR A 48 -1.69 -2.71 6.58
N ARG A 49 -1.92 -1.67 7.37
CA ARG A 49 -3.15 -0.87 7.33
C ARG A 49 -2.80 0.58 7.07
N LEU A 50 -3.72 1.31 6.43
CA LEU A 50 -3.60 2.76 6.35
C LEU A 50 -3.84 3.35 7.73
N THR A 51 -3.02 4.33 8.09
CA THR A 51 -3.26 5.19 9.25
C THR A 51 -4.37 6.20 8.92
N PRO A 52 -4.86 6.99 9.90
CA PRO A 52 -5.80 8.07 9.61
C PRO A 52 -5.27 9.09 8.59
N THR A 53 -3.97 9.39 8.61
CA THR A 53 -3.32 10.27 7.63
C THR A 53 -3.24 9.60 6.26
N GLY A 54 -2.95 8.29 6.20
CA GLY A 54 -2.96 7.53 4.96
C GLY A 54 -4.35 7.42 4.31
N GLU A 55 -5.40 7.24 5.11
CA GLU A 55 -6.78 7.27 4.63
C GLU A 55 -7.17 8.65 4.10
N ALA A 56 -6.69 9.73 4.73
CA ALA A 56 -6.95 11.10 4.28
C ALA A 56 -6.32 11.43 2.91
N LEU A 57 -5.34 10.66 2.44
CA LEU A 57 -4.75 10.82 1.09
C LEU A 57 -5.63 10.27 -0.04
N ARG A 58 -6.63 9.44 0.27
CA ARG A 58 -7.47 8.76 -0.71
C ARG A 58 -8.08 9.69 -1.77
N PRO A 59 -8.70 10.84 -1.43
CA PRO A 59 -9.29 11.73 -2.43
C PRO A 59 -8.26 12.30 -3.41
N THR A 60 -7.05 12.60 -2.93
CA THR A 60 -5.95 13.12 -3.76
C THR A 60 -5.46 12.06 -4.74
N LEU A 61 -5.29 10.81 -4.28
CA LEU A 61 -4.88 9.70 -5.13
C LEU A 61 -5.94 9.38 -6.19
N GLU A 62 -7.22 9.44 -5.83
CA GLU A 62 -8.34 9.26 -6.77
C GLU A 62 -8.37 10.35 -7.83
N ALA A 63 -8.18 11.61 -7.44
CA ALA A 63 -8.09 12.74 -8.38
C ALA A 63 -6.93 12.57 -9.37
N LEU A 64 -5.76 12.16 -8.88
CA LEU A 64 -4.59 11.89 -9.72
C LEU A 64 -4.83 10.72 -10.68
N ALA A 65 -5.44 9.64 -10.20
CA ALA A 65 -5.78 8.48 -11.02
C ALA A 65 -6.79 8.84 -12.13
N ASN A 66 -7.82 9.63 -11.81
CA ASN A 66 -8.81 10.09 -12.76
C ASN A 66 -8.20 10.97 -13.85
N TRP A 67 -7.34 11.92 -13.45
CA TRP A 67 -6.56 12.72 -14.39
C TRP A 67 -5.71 11.82 -15.30
N GLY A 68 -4.97 10.87 -14.72
CA GLY A 68 -4.14 9.93 -15.47
C GLY A 68 -4.95 9.13 -16.49
N ASN A 69 -6.10 8.57 -16.11
CA ASN A 69 -6.97 7.82 -17.01
C ASN A 69 -7.54 8.67 -18.15
N THR A 70 -7.73 9.98 -17.93
CA THR A 70 -8.25 10.90 -18.94
C THR A 70 -7.20 11.29 -19.98
N PHE A 71 -5.94 11.46 -19.54
CA PHE A 71 -4.89 12.06 -20.38
C PHE A 71 -3.73 11.11 -20.73
N ARG A 72 -3.77 9.84 -20.31
CA ARG A 72 -2.72 8.87 -20.64
C ARG A 72 -2.62 8.71 -22.16
N PRO A 73 -1.44 9.01 -22.76
CA PRO A 73 -1.20 8.74 -24.17
C PRO A 73 -1.41 7.24 -24.45
N ARG A 74 -2.05 6.93 -25.59
CA ARG A 74 -2.21 5.55 -26.05
C ARG A 74 -0.87 4.93 -26.44
#